data_AF-A0A3D0CFM2-F1
#
_entry.id   AF-A0A3D0CFM2-F1
#
_cell.length_a   1.000
_cell.length_b   1.000
_cell.length_c   1.000
_cell.angle_alpha   90.00
_cell.angle_beta   90.00
_cell.angle_gamma   90.00
#
_symmetry.space_group_name_H-M   'P 1'
#
loop_
_entity.id
_entity.type
_entity.pdbx_description
1 polymer ?
#
loop_
_entity_poly.entity_id
_entity_poly.type
_entity_poly.pdbx_seq_one_letter_code
_entity_poly.pdbx_strand_id
1 'polypeptide(L)'
;METIKSLEGAHVALIGLGTSQIDYVIGKENSVEWDETWGCGSAAAVFNLDRLFMMDPASRFLDTEDAGKQTEIMRKILPELQIPIYSCELDDRVPGIVEYPVDEIVAATRCAYMNNTVAYAVAFAYWSNVKQIDLFGIDFSYKGHLHFAEAGRACVEFWLSKCIEKGIKVGVSPRSSLLDSDVPIEERLYGYHRLEDPKVAVPHDDEWFVCNKSEMDKLIEAGKTTIQTIPRPPEPFKG
;
A
#
# COMPACT_ATOMS: atom_id res chain seq x y z
N MET A 1 -21.12 3.61 10.06
CA MET A 1 -20.84 4.22 8.74
C MET A 1 -21.33 3.31 7.63
N GLU A 2 -21.88 3.85 6.55
CA GLU A 2 -22.18 3.07 5.32
C GLU A 2 -21.00 3.11 4.35
N THR A 3 -20.94 2.16 3.41
CA THR A 3 -19.92 2.18 2.35
C THR A 3 -20.06 3.42 1.47
N ILE A 4 -18.93 3.96 1.03
CA ILE A 4 -18.88 5.17 0.20
C ILE A 4 -19.02 4.76 -1.26
N LYS A 5 -20.15 5.10 -1.90
CA LYS A 5 -20.46 4.67 -3.28
C LYS A 5 -19.39 5.05 -4.32
N SER A 6 -18.72 6.19 -4.15
CA SER A 6 -17.66 6.61 -5.09
C SER A 6 -16.40 5.75 -5.03
N LEU A 7 -16.22 4.95 -3.96
CA LEU A 7 -15.06 4.06 -3.80
C LEU A 7 -15.29 2.69 -4.45
N GLU A 8 -16.55 2.30 -4.69
CA GLU A 8 -16.84 1.03 -5.33
C GLU A 8 -16.27 1.04 -6.76
N GLY A 9 -15.40 0.08 -7.05
CA GLY A 9 -14.73 -0.02 -8.35
C GLY A 9 -13.58 0.98 -8.58
N ALA A 10 -13.20 1.78 -7.58
CA ALA A 10 -12.10 2.74 -7.70
C ALA A 10 -10.71 2.08 -7.78
N HIS A 11 -9.76 2.73 -8.44
CA HIS A 11 -8.34 2.42 -8.41
C HIS A 11 -7.63 3.35 -7.42
N VAL A 12 -7.11 2.78 -6.33
CA VAL A 12 -6.59 3.53 -5.19
C VAL A 12 -5.07 3.41 -5.08
N ALA A 13 -4.37 4.52 -4.82
CA ALA A 13 -3.00 4.50 -4.31
C ALA A 13 -3.00 4.62 -2.78
N LEU A 14 -2.27 3.76 -2.07
CA LEU A 14 -2.06 3.84 -0.63
C LEU A 14 -0.59 4.12 -0.32
N ILE A 15 -0.32 5.25 0.33
CA ILE A 15 1.04 5.76 0.60
C ILE A 15 1.37 5.67 2.09
N GLY A 16 2.35 4.85 2.44
CA GLY A 16 3.01 4.85 3.76
C GLY A 16 4.30 5.67 3.77
N LEU A 17 5.07 5.52 4.85
CA LEU A 17 6.26 6.35 5.12
C LEU A 17 7.58 5.73 4.69
N GLY A 18 7.56 4.51 4.17
CA GLY A 18 8.71 3.81 3.63
C GLY A 18 9.31 4.52 2.42
N THR A 19 10.58 4.24 2.15
CA THR A 19 11.32 4.75 0.99
C THR A 19 10.72 4.38 -0.35
N SER A 20 10.02 3.24 -0.47
CA SER A 20 9.37 2.85 -1.73
C SER A 20 8.24 3.79 -2.17
N GLN A 21 7.84 4.76 -1.33
CA GLN A 21 6.90 5.83 -1.70
C GLN A 21 7.37 6.65 -2.91
N ILE A 22 8.67 6.64 -3.21
CA ILE A 22 9.23 7.31 -4.39
C ILE A 22 8.63 6.78 -5.70
N ASP A 23 8.21 5.52 -5.75
CA ASP A 23 7.64 4.94 -6.97
C ASP A 23 6.25 5.52 -7.28
N TYR A 24 5.51 5.99 -6.27
CA TYR A 24 4.28 6.78 -6.48
C TYR A 24 4.61 8.11 -7.17
N VAL A 25 5.64 8.82 -6.69
CA VAL A 25 6.07 10.11 -7.25
C VAL A 25 6.49 9.92 -8.70
N ILE A 26 7.37 8.96 -8.98
CA ILE A 26 7.83 8.66 -10.34
C ILE A 26 6.64 8.21 -11.21
N GLY A 27 5.71 7.42 -10.68
CA GLY A 27 4.49 7.02 -11.38
C GLY A 27 3.67 8.24 -11.79
N LYS A 28 3.46 9.18 -10.87
CA LYS A 28 2.72 10.42 -11.14
C LYS A 28 3.42 11.32 -12.15
N GLU A 29 4.75 11.44 -12.07
CA GLU A 29 5.58 12.13 -13.07
C GLU A 29 5.45 11.49 -14.46
N ASN A 30 5.27 10.18 -14.52
CA ASN A 30 4.99 9.42 -15.74
C ASN A 30 3.49 9.36 -16.11
N SER A 31 2.68 10.27 -15.55
CA SER A 31 1.24 10.38 -15.85
C SER A 31 0.40 9.16 -15.47
N VAL A 32 0.84 8.35 -14.51
CA VAL A 32 -0.03 7.36 -13.87
C VAL A 32 -1.05 8.09 -13.00
N GLU A 33 -2.31 7.73 -13.17
CA GLU A 33 -3.45 8.32 -12.45
C GLU A 33 -4.09 7.26 -11.56
N TRP A 34 -4.63 7.72 -10.42
CA TRP A 34 -5.43 6.95 -9.49
C TRP A 34 -6.72 7.71 -9.23
N ASP A 35 -7.83 6.99 -9.02
CA ASP A 35 -9.12 7.60 -8.71
C ASP A 35 -9.12 8.22 -7.31
N GLU A 36 -8.40 7.61 -6.36
CA GLU A 36 -8.11 8.21 -5.06
C GLU A 36 -6.68 7.92 -4.59
N THR A 37 -6.12 8.89 -3.86
CA THR A 37 -4.82 8.80 -3.18
C THR A 37 -5.01 8.84 -1.67
N TRP A 38 -4.69 7.75 -1.00
CA TRP A 38 -4.77 7.60 0.45
C TRP A 38 -3.38 7.63 1.07
N GLY A 39 -3.27 8.15 2.30
CA GLY A 39 -2.01 8.16 3.04
C GLY A 39 -2.12 7.59 4.45
N CYS A 40 -0.97 7.27 5.04
CA CYS A 40 -0.84 6.91 6.45
C CYS A 40 0.02 7.94 7.21
N GLY A 41 -0.42 8.34 8.40
CA GLY A 41 0.37 9.18 9.30
C GLY A 41 0.87 10.47 8.65
N SER A 42 2.16 10.77 8.76
CA SER A 42 2.75 12.00 8.22
C SER A 42 2.91 12.05 6.70
N ALA A 43 2.39 11.07 5.95
CA ALA A 43 2.34 11.13 4.48
C ALA A 43 1.53 12.37 4.02
N ALA A 44 0.52 12.78 4.80
CA ALA A 44 -0.28 13.97 4.55
C ALA A 44 0.52 15.29 4.56
N ALA A 45 1.74 15.29 5.10
CA ALA A 45 2.61 16.46 5.06
C ALA A 45 3.23 16.72 3.68
N VAL A 46 3.25 15.71 2.81
CA VAL A 46 3.99 15.72 1.54
C VAL A 46 3.06 15.55 0.34
N PHE A 47 2.09 14.64 0.44
CA PHE A 47 1.24 14.28 -0.68
C PHE A 47 -0.12 14.97 -0.59
N ASN A 48 -0.70 15.28 -1.76
CA ASN A 48 -2.09 15.65 -1.86
C ASN A 48 -2.94 14.37 -1.76
N LEU A 49 -3.67 14.23 -0.66
CA LEU A 49 -4.43 13.02 -0.34
C LEU A 49 -5.92 13.30 -0.39
N ASP A 50 -6.70 12.31 -0.81
CA ASP A 50 -8.16 12.32 -0.67
C ASP A 50 -8.59 11.83 0.71
N ARG A 51 -7.79 10.95 1.35
CA ARG A 51 -8.06 10.38 2.68
C ARG A 51 -6.77 10.09 3.45
N LEU A 52 -6.86 10.19 4.76
CA LEU A 52 -5.76 9.88 5.68
C LEU A 52 -6.18 8.79 6.67
N PHE A 53 -5.30 7.81 6.89
CA PHE A 53 -5.43 6.85 7.97
C PHE A 53 -4.41 7.20 9.07
N MET A 54 -4.94 7.56 10.24
CA MET A 54 -4.19 7.92 11.44
C MET A 54 -4.89 7.23 12.62
N MET A 55 -4.74 5.91 12.72
CA MET A 55 -5.47 5.10 13.70
C MET A 55 -5.14 5.42 15.16
N ASP A 56 -4.02 6.09 15.42
CA ASP A 56 -3.71 6.64 16.73
C ASP A 56 -4.63 7.83 17.06
N PRO A 57 -5.01 8.03 18.32
CA PRO A 57 -5.78 9.20 18.73
C PRO A 57 -5.02 10.49 18.45
N ALA A 58 -5.73 11.56 18.05
CA ALA A 58 -5.12 12.85 17.72
C ALA A 58 -4.30 13.43 18.89
N SER A 59 -4.74 13.19 20.13
CA SER A 59 -4.03 13.58 21.35
C SER A 59 -2.59 13.06 21.42
N ARG A 60 -2.29 11.89 20.84
CA ARG A 60 -0.92 11.34 20.76
C ARG A 60 0.03 12.27 19.99
N PHE A 61 -0.48 13.00 19.01
CA PHE A 61 0.28 13.98 18.22
C PHE A 61 0.17 15.41 18.81
N LEU A 62 -1.00 15.76 19.35
CA LEU A 62 -1.30 17.13 19.78
C LEU A 62 -0.87 17.44 21.21
N ASP A 63 -0.76 16.44 22.08
CA ASP A 63 -0.56 16.62 23.52
C ASP A 63 0.73 15.95 24.04
N THR A 64 1.31 15.03 23.26
CA THR A 64 2.46 14.23 23.67
C THR A 64 3.55 14.19 22.59
N GLU A 65 4.65 13.48 22.86
CA GLU A 65 5.72 13.19 21.90
C GLU A 65 5.71 11.74 21.41
N ASP A 66 4.66 10.98 21.76
CA ASP A 66 4.62 9.53 21.57
C ASP A 66 4.50 9.13 20.08
N ALA A 67 4.14 10.05 19.19
CA ALA A 67 4.17 9.87 17.74
C ALA A 67 5.60 9.94 17.14
N GLY A 68 6.62 10.16 17.97
CA GLY A 68 8.02 10.16 17.58
C GLY A 68 8.34 11.27 16.57
N LYS A 69 9.06 10.93 15.50
CA LYS A 69 9.48 11.93 14.50
C LYS A 69 8.33 12.57 13.72
N GLN A 70 7.12 12.01 13.81
CA GLN A 70 5.94 12.55 13.14
C GLN A 70 5.24 13.63 13.97
N THR A 71 5.51 13.72 15.29
CA THR A 71 4.76 14.58 16.23
C THR A 71 4.65 16.01 15.72
N GLU A 72 5.76 16.71 15.52
CA GLU A 72 5.75 18.13 15.20
C GLU A 72 5.08 18.46 13.87
N ILE A 73 5.29 17.62 12.84
CA ILE A 73 4.66 17.86 11.55
C ILE A 73 3.16 17.57 11.60
N MET A 74 2.74 16.50 12.29
CA MET A 74 1.32 16.16 12.45
C MET A 74 0.60 17.21 13.29
N ARG A 75 1.22 17.66 14.38
CA ARG A 75 0.71 18.73 15.25
C ARG A 75 0.41 20.00 14.46
N LYS A 76 1.24 20.30 13.46
CA LYS A 76 1.05 21.45 12.57
C LYS A 76 -0.10 21.26 11.58
N ILE A 77 -0.20 20.11 10.90
CA ILE A 77 -1.11 19.95 9.76
C ILE A 77 -2.52 19.48 10.15
N LEU A 78 -2.66 18.69 11.23
CA LEU A 78 -3.95 18.11 11.61
C LEU A 78 -5.07 19.14 11.82
N PRO A 79 -4.82 20.31 12.45
CA PRO A 79 -5.86 21.32 12.62
C PRO A 79 -6.33 21.99 11.32
N GLU A 80 -5.54 21.90 10.25
CA GLU A 80 -5.80 22.56 8.98
C GLU A 80 -6.40 21.60 7.93
N LEU A 81 -6.14 20.30 8.03
CA LEU A 81 -6.59 19.28 7.07
C LEU A 81 -8.12 19.11 7.07
N GLN A 82 -8.72 19.22 5.88
CA GLN A 82 -10.17 19.13 5.67
C GLN A 82 -10.62 17.82 4.99
N ILE A 83 -9.68 16.93 4.70
CA ILE A 83 -9.97 15.61 4.12
C ILE A 83 -10.42 14.65 5.23
N PRO A 84 -11.15 13.56 4.93
CA PRO A 84 -11.45 12.53 5.91
C PRO A 84 -10.17 11.91 6.50
N ILE A 85 -10.03 12.00 7.83
CA ILE A 85 -8.93 11.43 8.62
C ILE A 85 -9.51 10.34 9.51
N TYR A 86 -9.32 9.08 9.14
CA TYR A 86 -9.81 7.95 9.94
C TYR A 86 -8.91 7.73 11.16
N SER A 87 -9.52 7.75 12.34
CA SER A 87 -8.86 7.48 13.62
C SER A 87 -9.72 6.58 14.52
N CYS A 88 -9.21 6.18 15.68
CA CYS A 88 -9.95 5.39 16.65
C CYS A 88 -10.93 6.23 17.52
N GLU A 89 -10.83 7.56 17.47
CA GLU A 89 -11.72 8.48 18.18
C GLU A 89 -11.82 9.84 17.45
N LEU A 90 -12.82 10.65 17.83
CA LEU A 90 -12.95 12.04 17.38
C LEU A 90 -12.13 13.00 18.25
N ASP A 91 -11.72 14.14 17.66
CA ASP A 91 -11.09 15.25 18.37
C ASP A 91 -11.48 16.57 17.70
N ASP A 92 -12.12 17.48 18.46
CA ASP A 92 -12.64 18.75 17.94
C ASP A 92 -11.56 19.68 17.35
N ARG A 93 -10.28 19.44 17.67
CA ARG A 93 -9.14 20.20 17.13
C ARG A 93 -8.76 19.75 15.72
N VAL A 94 -9.27 18.63 15.23
CA VAL A 94 -8.94 18.04 13.94
C VAL A 94 -10.21 17.98 13.08
N PRO A 95 -10.50 19.01 12.26
CA PRO A 95 -11.81 19.14 11.61
C PRO A 95 -12.15 18.02 10.62
N GLY A 96 -11.14 17.40 10.00
CA GLY A 96 -11.32 16.28 9.08
C GLY A 96 -11.48 14.91 9.76
N ILE A 97 -11.36 14.82 11.09
CA ILE A 97 -11.35 13.52 11.79
C ILE A 97 -12.70 12.83 11.75
N VAL A 98 -12.68 11.53 11.46
CA VAL A 98 -13.84 10.65 11.49
C VAL A 98 -13.46 9.34 12.17
N GLU A 99 -14.41 8.77 12.92
CA GLU A 99 -14.22 7.44 13.49
C GLU A 99 -14.12 6.39 12.38
N TYR A 100 -13.10 5.55 12.46
CA TYR A 100 -12.95 4.41 11.57
C TYR A 100 -14.08 3.39 11.82
N PRO A 101 -14.73 2.86 10.76
CA PRO A 101 -15.88 1.96 10.91
C PRO A 101 -15.46 0.52 11.23
N VAL A 102 -14.81 0.32 12.37
CA VAL A 102 -14.25 -0.98 12.77
C VAL A 102 -15.33 -2.02 12.94
N ASP A 103 -16.46 -1.68 13.55
CA ASP A 103 -17.54 -2.62 13.82
C ASP A 103 -18.19 -3.10 12.52
N GLU A 104 -18.45 -2.20 11.58
CA GLU A 104 -19.04 -2.54 10.28
C GLU A 104 -18.09 -3.38 9.43
N ILE A 105 -16.79 -3.03 9.42
CA ILE A 105 -15.78 -3.80 8.69
C ILE A 105 -15.61 -5.18 9.30
N VAL A 106 -15.51 -5.30 10.62
CA VAL A 106 -15.38 -6.61 11.30
C VAL A 106 -16.62 -7.46 11.06
N ALA A 107 -17.82 -6.88 11.15
CA ALA A 107 -19.06 -7.59 10.89
C ALA A 107 -19.17 -8.08 9.44
N ALA A 108 -18.85 -7.22 8.46
CA ALA A 108 -18.94 -7.53 7.04
C ALA A 108 -17.88 -8.54 6.57
N THR A 109 -16.65 -8.43 7.10
CA THR A 109 -15.51 -9.26 6.68
C THR A 109 -15.33 -10.52 7.53
N ARG A 110 -16.00 -10.58 8.70
CA ARG A 110 -15.79 -11.57 9.76
C ARG A 110 -14.32 -11.69 10.16
N CYS A 111 -13.61 -10.56 10.15
CA CYS A 111 -12.18 -10.50 10.43
C CYS A 111 -11.82 -9.22 11.17
N ALA A 112 -11.00 -9.35 12.22
CA ALA A 112 -10.52 -8.24 13.04
C ALA A 112 -8.98 -8.17 13.10
N TYR A 113 -8.28 -8.87 12.22
CA TYR A 113 -6.81 -8.94 12.28
C TYR A 113 -6.16 -7.67 11.71
N MET A 114 -6.20 -6.56 12.44
CA MET A 114 -5.66 -5.25 12.03
C MET A 114 -4.70 -4.71 13.10
N ASN A 115 -3.40 -4.99 12.96
CA ASN A 115 -2.39 -4.66 13.98
C ASN A 115 -1.59 -3.37 13.70
N ASN A 116 -1.81 -2.73 12.55
CA ASN A 116 -1.14 -1.49 12.15
C ASN A 116 -2.03 -0.69 11.20
N THR A 117 -1.77 0.61 11.09
CA THR A 117 -2.55 1.56 10.27
C THR A 117 -2.72 1.12 8.81
N VAL A 118 -1.71 0.51 8.20
CA VAL A 118 -1.78 0.05 6.81
C VAL A 118 -2.80 -1.08 6.67
N ALA A 119 -2.85 -2.02 7.63
CA ALA A 119 -3.86 -3.08 7.63
C ALA A 119 -5.29 -2.54 7.75
N TYR A 120 -5.49 -1.47 8.54
CA TYR A 120 -6.79 -0.76 8.59
C TYR A 120 -7.14 -0.16 7.22
N ALA A 121 -6.21 0.52 6.55
CA ALA A 121 -6.46 1.08 5.23
C ALA A 121 -6.81 0.01 4.18
N VAL A 122 -6.11 -1.14 4.18
CA VAL A 122 -6.42 -2.27 3.27
C VAL A 122 -7.76 -2.92 3.61
N ALA A 123 -8.10 -3.08 4.89
CA ALA A 123 -9.42 -3.58 5.30
C ALA A 123 -10.56 -2.64 4.86
N PHE A 124 -10.33 -1.33 4.93
CA PHE A 124 -11.26 -0.32 4.43
C PHE A 124 -11.43 -0.40 2.91
N ALA A 125 -10.34 -0.60 2.15
CA ALA A 125 -10.39 -0.84 0.70
C ALA A 125 -11.21 -2.10 0.35
N TYR A 126 -10.96 -3.20 1.07
CA TYR A 126 -11.70 -4.45 0.92
C TYR A 126 -13.21 -4.25 1.15
N TRP A 127 -13.56 -3.58 2.25
CA TRP A 127 -14.95 -3.30 2.62
C TRP A 127 -15.64 -2.37 1.62
N SER A 128 -14.92 -1.37 1.13
CA SER A 128 -15.39 -0.40 0.13
C SER A 128 -15.53 -0.99 -1.28
N ASN A 129 -15.08 -2.23 -1.51
CA ASN A 129 -15.17 -2.90 -2.80
C ASN A 129 -14.45 -2.14 -3.93
N VAL A 130 -13.26 -1.61 -3.64
CA VAL A 130 -12.40 -0.98 -4.66
C VAL A 130 -12.01 -2.00 -5.73
N LYS A 131 -11.72 -1.55 -6.95
CA LYS A 131 -11.28 -2.43 -8.04
C LYS A 131 -9.80 -2.80 -7.90
N GLN A 132 -8.98 -1.86 -7.46
CA GLN A 132 -7.54 -2.03 -7.35
C GLN A 132 -6.97 -1.17 -6.22
N ILE A 133 -5.96 -1.68 -5.53
CA ILE A 133 -5.14 -0.93 -4.57
C ILE A 133 -3.66 -1.12 -4.89
N ASP A 134 -2.94 -0.02 -5.07
CA ASP A 134 -1.49 0.03 -5.27
C ASP A 134 -0.80 0.56 -4.01
N LEU A 135 0.15 -0.19 -3.48
CA LEU A 135 0.81 0.09 -2.21
C LEU A 135 2.22 0.66 -2.42
N PHE A 136 2.45 1.84 -1.85
CA PHE A 136 3.71 2.60 -1.91
C PHE A 136 4.17 2.98 -0.51
N GLY A 137 5.48 2.94 -0.24
CA GLY A 137 6.02 3.28 1.07
C GLY A 137 5.69 2.27 2.18
N ILE A 138 5.34 1.04 1.80
CA ILE A 138 4.97 -0.03 2.74
C ILE A 138 6.13 -1.01 2.84
N ASP A 139 7.21 -0.62 3.52
CA ASP A 139 8.50 -1.30 3.36
C ASP A 139 8.78 -2.39 4.39
N PHE A 140 8.24 -2.33 5.62
CA PHE A 140 8.46 -3.31 6.71
C PHE A 140 9.90 -3.80 6.97
N SER A 141 10.92 -3.12 6.42
CA SER A 141 12.34 -3.46 6.58
C SER A 141 13.03 -2.39 7.44
N TYR A 142 12.66 -2.30 8.72
CA TYR A 142 13.26 -1.34 9.65
C TYR A 142 14.43 -1.97 10.41
N LYS A 143 15.64 -1.45 10.22
CA LYS A 143 16.90 -1.98 10.78
C LYS A 143 16.93 -2.08 12.33
N GLY A 144 16.01 -1.45 13.05
CA GLY A 144 15.99 -1.39 14.53
C GLY A 144 14.84 -2.13 15.22
N HIS A 145 13.79 -2.56 14.50
CA HIS A 145 12.57 -3.13 15.10
C HIS A 145 12.02 -4.30 14.28
N LEU A 146 12.88 -5.29 14.03
CA LEU A 146 12.60 -6.41 13.12
C LEU A 146 11.26 -7.11 13.44
N HIS A 147 11.04 -7.53 14.69
CA HIS A 147 9.82 -8.27 15.07
C HIS A 147 8.52 -7.48 14.91
N PHE A 148 8.53 -6.17 15.20
CA PHE A 148 7.35 -5.32 15.01
C PHE A 148 7.06 -5.13 13.52
N ALA A 149 8.12 -4.95 12.72
CA ALA A 149 8.02 -4.81 11.28
C ALA A 149 7.51 -6.10 10.61
N GLU A 150 8.01 -7.27 11.04
CA GLU A 150 7.56 -8.59 10.59
C GLU A 150 6.09 -8.86 10.93
N ALA A 151 5.67 -8.56 12.17
CA ALA A 151 4.27 -8.73 12.58
C ALA A 151 3.33 -7.80 11.80
N GLY A 152 3.78 -6.58 11.52
CA GLY A 152 3.05 -5.64 10.66
C GLY A 152 2.91 -6.14 9.23
N ARG A 153 4.01 -6.66 8.66
CA ARG A 153 4.05 -7.24 7.31
C ARG A 153 3.05 -8.38 7.16
N ALA A 154 3.10 -9.36 8.05
CA ALA A 154 2.22 -10.53 8.02
C ALA A 154 0.72 -10.15 8.07
N CYS A 155 0.38 -9.11 8.84
CA CYS A 155 -0.99 -8.63 8.93
C CYS A 155 -1.48 -7.97 7.63
N VAL A 156 -0.63 -7.17 7.00
CA VAL A 156 -0.96 -6.57 5.69
C VAL A 156 -1.07 -7.65 4.62
N GLU A 157 -0.11 -8.58 4.54
CA GLU A 157 -0.12 -9.68 3.56
C GLU A 157 -1.38 -10.56 3.69
N PHE A 158 -1.84 -10.81 4.91
CA PHE A 158 -3.11 -11.50 5.15
C PHE A 158 -4.30 -10.76 4.54
N TRP A 159 -4.40 -9.44 4.72
CA TRP A 159 -5.48 -8.65 4.12
C TRP A 159 -5.37 -8.55 2.61
N LEU A 160 -4.15 -8.46 2.06
CA LEU A 160 -3.93 -8.49 0.62
C LEU A 160 -4.41 -9.82 0.02
N SER A 161 -4.15 -10.94 0.68
CA SER A 161 -4.69 -12.24 0.27
C SER A 161 -6.22 -12.21 0.18
N LYS A 162 -6.91 -11.66 1.20
CA LYS A 162 -8.38 -11.49 1.16
C LYS A 162 -8.84 -10.61 -0.01
N CYS A 163 -8.13 -9.51 -0.28
CA CYS A 163 -8.41 -8.64 -1.41
C CYS A 163 -8.31 -9.41 -2.74
N ILE A 164 -7.23 -10.16 -2.93
CA ILE A 164 -7.02 -11.01 -4.11
C ILE A 164 -8.14 -12.07 -4.24
N GLU A 165 -8.50 -12.77 -3.15
CA GLU A 165 -9.60 -13.74 -3.14
C GLU A 165 -10.96 -13.13 -3.53
N LYS A 166 -11.15 -11.83 -3.25
CA LYS A 166 -12.36 -11.08 -3.62
C LYS A 166 -12.28 -10.50 -5.05
N GLY A 167 -11.16 -10.66 -5.75
CA GLY A 167 -10.95 -10.12 -7.09
C GLY A 167 -10.51 -8.65 -7.13
N ILE A 168 -10.06 -8.10 -5.99
CA ILE A 168 -9.45 -6.78 -5.93
C ILE A 168 -8.00 -6.92 -6.39
N LYS A 169 -7.60 -6.15 -7.42
CA LYS A 169 -6.22 -6.14 -7.90
C LYS A 169 -5.30 -5.49 -6.87
N VAL A 170 -4.14 -6.09 -6.65
CA VAL A 170 -3.14 -5.59 -5.70
C VAL A 170 -1.85 -5.28 -6.45
N GLY A 171 -1.43 -4.03 -6.42
CA GLY A 171 -0.10 -3.60 -6.86
C GLY A 171 0.78 -3.32 -5.65
N VAL A 172 2.04 -3.75 -5.68
CA VAL A 172 3.04 -3.40 -4.66
C VAL A 172 4.23 -2.78 -5.36
N SER A 173 4.79 -1.69 -4.81
CA SER A 173 6.00 -1.11 -5.36
C SER A 173 7.12 -2.17 -5.51
N PRO A 174 7.82 -2.23 -6.66
CA PRO A 174 8.95 -3.13 -6.87
C PRO A 174 10.18 -2.78 -6.02
N ARG A 175 10.12 -1.74 -5.17
CA ARG A 175 11.14 -1.38 -4.18
C ARG A 175 10.74 -1.73 -2.75
N SER A 176 9.53 -2.21 -2.53
CA SER A 176 9.03 -2.56 -1.20
C SER A 176 9.39 -4.01 -0.85
N SER A 177 9.73 -4.26 0.43
CA SER A 177 9.91 -5.64 0.92
C SER A 177 8.59 -6.36 1.25
N LEU A 178 7.45 -5.71 1.04
CA LEU A 178 6.13 -6.33 1.14
C LEU A 178 5.96 -7.35 0.00
N LEU A 179 5.50 -8.56 0.32
CA LEU A 179 5.45 -9.69 -0.62
C LEU A 179 6.80 -10.00 -1.30
N ASP A 180 7.91 -9.59 -0.68
CA ASP A 180 9.27 -9.70 -1.20
C ASP A 180 9.38 -9.11 -2.64
N SER A 181 8.67 -8.01 -2.90
CA SER A 181 8.58 -7.40 -4.23
C SER A 181 9.91 -6.80 -4.70
N ASP A 182 10.79 -6.44 -3.76
CA ASP A 182 12.14 -5.92 -3.98
C ASP A 182 13.21 -6.99 -4.30
N VAL A 183 12.82 -8.27 -4.30
CA VAL A 183 13.70 -9.40 -4.63
C VAL A 183 13.64 -9.71 -6.14
N PRO A 184 14.79 -10.04 -6.79
CA PRO A 184 14.83 -10.48 -8.18
C PRO A 184 13.85 -11.61 -8.47
N ILE A 185 13.27 -11.61 -9.67
CA ILE A 185 12.16 -12.53 -9.98
C ILE A 185 12.55 -14.00 -9.91
N GLU A 186 13.81 -14.31 -10.24
CA GLU A 186 14.40 -15.64 -10.12
C GLU A 186 14.61 -16.10 -8.68
N GLU A 187 14.58 -15.20 -7.70
CA GLU A 187 14.76 -15.49 -6.28
C GLU A 187 13.42 -15.71 -5.54
N ARG A 188 12.30 -15.23 -6.11
CA ARG A 188 10.96 -15.28 -5.49
C ARG A 188 10.44 -16.70 -5.26
N LEU A 189 10.81 -17.67 -6.12
CA LEU A 189 10.49 -19.07 -5.89
C LEU A 189 11.59 -19.73 -5.04
N TYR A 190 11.36 -19.78 -3.73
CA TYR A 190 12.30 -20.39 -2.79
C TYR A 190 12.65 -21.84 -3.18
N GLY A 191 13.95 -22.16 -3.18
CA GLY A 191 14.49 -23.45 -3.61
C GLY A 191 14.77 -23.51 -5.12
N TYR A 192 13.86 -23.01 -5.96
CA TYR A 192 14.04 -23.01 -7.43
C TYR A 192 15.13 -22.05 -7.91
N HIS A 193 15.37 -20.96 -7.18
CA HIS A 193 16.46 -20.02 -7.43
C HIS A 193 17.87 -20.65 -7.38
N ARG A 194 17.99 -21.87 -6.86
CA ARG A 194 19.26 -22.59 -6.73
C ARG A 194 19.58 -23.47 -7.95
N LEU A 195 18.67 -23.58 -8.92
CA LEU A 195 18.88 -24.34 -10.15
C LEU A 195 19.76 -23.56 -11.13
N GLU A 196 20.45 -24.27 -12.04
CA GLU A 196 21.27 -23.64 -13.09
C GLU A 196 20.43 -22.76 -14.03
N ASP A 197 19.20 -23.19 -14.32
CA ASP A 197 18.17 -22.42 -15.02
C ASP A 197 16.94 -22.29 -14.10
N PRO A 198 16.86 -21.23 -13.27
CA PRO A 198 15.82 -21.07 -12.27
C PRO A 198 14.41 -21.06 -12.86
N LYS A 199 13.44 -21.57 -12.10
CA LYS A 199 12.01 -21.31 -12.38
C LYS A 199 11.65 -19.91 -11.93
N VAL A 200 10.86 -19.23 -12.74
CA VAL A 200 10.26 -17.92 -12.43
C VAL A 200 8.75 -18.03 -12.51
N ALA A 201 8.05 -17.25 -11.68
CA ALA A 201 6.61 -17.11 -11.71
C ALA A 201 6.24 -15.64 -11.89
N VAL A 202 5.42 -15.36 -12.90
CA VAL A 202 4.97 -14.02 -13.27
C VAL A 202 3.45 -14.00 -13.34
N PRO A 203 2.79 -13.02 -12.70
CA PRO A 203 1.37 -12.81 -12.92
C PRO A 203 1.14 -12.18 -14.29
N HIS A 204 0.12 -12.65 -15.01
CA HIS A 204 -0.38 -12.02 -16.23
C HIS A 204 -1.91 -12.08 -16.21
N ASP A 205 -2.55 -10.91 -16.18
CA ASP A 205 -3.98 -10.76 -15.90
C ASP A 205 -4.38 -11.49 -14.61
N ASP A 206 -5.31 -12.46 -14.70
CA ASP A 206 -5.81 -13.24 -13.57
C ASP A 206 -5.14 -14.63 -13.47
N GLU A 207 -4.08 -14.88 -14.26
CA GLU A 207 -3.36 -16.14 -14.30
C GLU A 207 -1.90 -16.00 -13.83
N TRP A 208 -1.33 -17.14 -13.43
CA TRP A 208 0.09 -17.27 -13.13
C TRP A 208 0.78 -18.07 -14.22
N PHE A 209 1.85 -17.50 -14.75
CA PHE A 209 2.69 -18.17 -15.73
C PHE A 209 4.03 -18.57 -15.11
N VAL A 210 4.44 -19.81 -15.34
CA VAL A 210 5.69 -20.39 -14.80
C VAL A 210 6.55 -20.92 -15.94
N CYS A 211 7.78 -20.44 -16.06
CA CYS A 211 8.78 -20.94 -17.02
C CYS A 211 10.17 -21.01 -16.40
N ASN A 212 11.14 -21.49 -17.19
CA ASN A 212 12.54 -21.29 -16.88
C ASN A 212 12.96 -19.85 -17.20
N LYS A 213 13.94 -19.33 -16.46
CA LYS A 213 14.49 -17.98 -16.67
C LYS A 213 14.98 -17.79 -18.10
N SER A 214 15.65 -18.79 -18.67
CA SER A 214 16.15 -18.78 -20.06
C SER A 214 15.05 -18.61 -21.12
N GLU A 215 13.78 -18.84 -20.77
CA GLU A 215 12.63 -18.76 -21.69
C GLU A 215 11.88 -17.43 -21.57
N MET A 216 12.18 -16.60 -20.56
CA MET A 216 11.41 -15.38 -20.27
C MET A 216 11.37 -14.39 -21.41
N ASP A 217 12.51 -14.06 -22.02
CA ASP A 217 12.59 -13.01 -23.05
C ASP A 217 11.64 -13.33 -24.22
N LYS A 218 11.57 -14.60 -24.63
CA LYS A 218 10.67 -15.07 -25.70
C LYS A 218 9.19 -14.91 -25.33
N LEU A 219 8.85 -15.05 -24.05
CA LEU A 219 7.48 -14.96 -23.57
C LEU A 219 7.03 -13.50 -23.42
N ILE A 220 7.95 -12.62 -23.01
CA ILE A 220 7.75 -11.18 -22.97
C ILE A 220 7.57 -10.64 -24.39
N GLU A 221 8.44 -11.04 -25.32
CA GLU A 221 8.34 -10.67 -26.74
C GLU A 221 7.04 -11.17 -27.38
N ALA A 222 6.55 -12.34 -26.96
CA ALA A 222 5.26 -12.88 -27.40
C ALA A 222 4.04 -12.20 -26.73
N GLY A 223 4.24 -11.22 -25.84
CA GLY A 223 3.19 -10.51 -25.13
C GLY A 223 2.43 -11.37 -24.10
N LYS A 224 2.98 -12.53 -23.71
CA LYS A 224 2.32 -13.48 -22.80
C LYS A 224 2.52 -13.16 -21.32
N THR A 225 3.44 -12.25 -21.01
CA THR A 225 3.74 -11.81 -19.65
C THR A 225 4.41 -10.44 -19.66
N THR A 226 4.35 -9.74 -18.52
CA THR A 226 5.07 -8.49 -18.28
C THR A 226 5.85 -8.60 -16.99
N ILE A 227 7.08 -8.08 -16.96
CA ILE A 227 7.84 -7.96 -15.71
C ILE A 227 7.55 -6.60 -15.11
N GLN A 228 7.19 -6.58 -13.84
CA GLN A 228 7.10 -5.34 -13.08
C GLN A 228 8.49 -4.72 -12.96
N THR A 229 8.74 -3.64 -13.70
CA THR A 229 10.01 -2.92 -13.64
C THR A 229 9.93 -1.78 -12.64
N ILE A 230 11.05 -1.53 -11.97
CA ILE A 230 11.22 -0.30 -11.19
C ILE A 230 10.96 0.90 -12.10
N PRO A 231 10.00 1.79 -11.75
CA PRO A 231 9.69 2.94 -12.59
C PRO A 231 10.88 3.89 -12.62
N ARG A 232 11.10 4.53 -13.78
CA ARG A 232 12.17 5.50 -13.99
C ARG A 232 11.58 6.89 -14.17
N PRO A 233 12.24 7.95 -13.66
CA PRO A 233 11.82 9.32 -13.93
C PRO A 233 11.73 9.58 -15.44
N PRO A 234 10.86 10.51 -15.88
CA PRO A 234 10.76 10.88 -17.28
C PRO A 234 12.09 11.45 -17.77
N GLU A 235 12.67 10.83 -18.80
CA GLU A 235 13.91 11.31 -19.45
C GLU A 235 13.58 12.27 -20.59
N PRO A 236 14.36 13.35 -20.80
CA PRO A 236 14.16 14.25 -21.93
C PRO A 236 14.29 13.50 -23.26
N PHE A 237 13.23 13.53 -24.08
CA PHE A 237 13.28 12.96 -25.42
C PHE A 237 14.14 13.85 -26.33
N LYS A 238 15.30 13.33 -26.74
CA LYS A 238 16.11 13.92 -27.79
C LYS A 238 15.59 13.35 -29.11
N GLY A 239 14.66 14.07 -29.74
CA GLY A 239 14.05 13.67 -31.01
C GLY A 239 15.05 13.41 -32.14
#